data_AF-A0AA44Z8P6-F1
#
_entry.id   AF-A0AA44Z8P6-F1
#
_cell.length_a   1.000
_cell.length_b   1.000
_cell.length_c   1.000
_cell.angle_alpha   90.00
_cell.angle_beta   90.00
_cell.angle_gamma   90.00
#
_symmetry.space_group_name_H-M   'P 1'
#
loop_
_entity.id
_entity.type
_entity.pdbx_description
1 polymer ?
#
loop_
_entity_poly.entity_id
_entity_poly.type
_entity_poly.pdbx_seq_one_letter_code
_entity_poly.pdbx_strand_id
1 'polypeptide(L)'
;MFMHSWDDEIAQAANKAVNLSVAQVRQAEDTFMAVGQTLDDVRAAVSAGQAATYHSYLVRLKARQPLLDGLYFYNAQGIIKGSSSGISGIPGDITHQDYFQFHYENRQTGIHIGRVIKSLASGELVIPVSVRVNDLSGGFAGVVLATVKLDYFRRFYSYFELGPRDMLALLLTDGSVLCVRPYDEAKIDMNIAGSPLFTRELIRADRGTGTWVASLDHIERVFGFARTEKLPLVVVAGYDRAEVRMHWLRNNLPGLLSNFMLLLGFLLFSSVVFRKVRGSIRDQQELKQLRDELLKANQTFKSMAMADSLTGLANRRKFDTTLAKVLADAAATGSPVSLIMLDIDFFKRYNDSRGHAAGDACLRLISNTLQMVTLRTSDLVARYGGEEFAIVLPDTTGEEALALAQRAVCMVREKHLPHPSTDLPEQIVTISAGCHTVRGNGREDAFSVLIRGADTALYLAKNHGRNQAYRFSNTIATGNDKSIYAA
;
A
#
# COMPACT_ATOMS: atom_id res chain seq x y z
N MET A 1 15.80 7.61 2.51
CA MET A 1 17.22 7.55 2.11
C MET A 1 17.23 7.11 0.65
N PHE A 2 17.58 8.01 -0.27
CA PHE A 2 17.51 7.74 -1.71
C PHE A 2 18.56 6.70 -2.09
N MET A 3 18.13 5.65 -2.79
CA MET A 3 19.03 4.63 -3.33
C MET A 3 19.84 5.28 -4.44
N HIS A 4 21.16 5.40 -4.29
CA HIS A 4 22.01 5.84 -5.38
C HIS A 4 22.03 4.74 -6.45
N SER A 5 21.73 5.12 -7.69
CA SER A 5 21.77 4.16 -8.78
C SER A 5 23.21 3.69 -9.01
N TRP A 6 23.36 2.51 -9.59
CA TRP A 6 24.69 2.02 -9.98
C TRP A 6 25.41 2.99 -10.93
N ASP A 7 24.65 3.66 -11.80
CA ASP A 7 25.18 4.64 -12.74
C ASP A 7 25.69 5.90 -12.02
N ASP A 8 25.02 6.34 -10.96
CA ASP A 8 25.50 7.44 -10.11
C ASP A 8 26.82 7.09 -9.42
N GLU A 9 26.94 5.86 -8.90
CA GLU A 9 28.17 5.42 -8.22
C GLU A 9 29.36 5.38 -9.19
N ILE A 10 29.13 4.88 -10.41
CA ILE A 10 30.14 4.88 -11.48
C ILE A 10 30.49 6.31 -11.90
N ALA A 11 29.50 7.20 -12.06
CA ALA A 11 29.74 8.60 -12.39
C ALA A 11 30.56 9.31 -11.30
N GLN A 12 30.28 9.03 -10.02
CA GLN A 12 31.07 9.56 -8.91
C GLN A 12 32.51 9.04 -8.91
N ALA A 13 32.72 7.74 -9.13
CA ALA A 13 34.05 7.15 -9.25
C ALA A 13 34.83 7.76 -10.42
N ALA A 14 34.16 7.95 -11.57
CA ALA A 14 34.75 8.59 -12.75
C ALA A 14 35.17 10.04 -12.48
N ASN A 15 34.31 10.83 -11.81
CA ASN A 15 34.64 12.20 -11.42
C ASN A 15 35.81 12.27 -10.44
N LYS A 16 35.85 11.39 -9.43
CA LYS A 16 37.01 11.28 -8.51
C LYS A 16 38.29 10.97 -9.28
N ALA A 17 38.22 10.05 -10.25
CA ALA A 17 39.38 9.62 -11.02
C ALA A 17 39.94 10.74 -11.90
N VAL A 18 39.08 11.51 -12.57
CA VAL A 18 39.51 12.67 -13.36
C VAL A 18 40.09 13.77 -12.49
N ASN A 19 39.42 14.11 -11.39
CA ASN A 19 39.91 15.16 -10.49
C ASN A 19 41.30 14.81 -9.93
N LEU A 20 41.48 13.55 -9.54
CA LEU A 20 42.78 13.06 -9.09
C LEU A 20 43.82 13.16 -10.22
N SER A 21 43.50 12.67 -11.42
CA SER A 21 44.42 12.70 -12.57
C SER A 21 44.84 14.12 -12.95
N VAL A 22 43.91 15.06 -12.98
CA VAL A 22 44.18 16.48 -13.25
C VAL A 22 45.07 17.10 -12.17
N ALA A 23 44.80 16.80 -10.90
CA ALA A 23 45.63 17.29 -9.80
C ALA A 23 47.06 16.74 -9.89
N GLN A 24 47.19 15.44 -10.18
CA GLN A 24 48.48 14.76 -10.26
C GLN A 24 49.30 15.18 -11.48
N VAL A 25 48.67 15.37 -12.64
CA VAL A 25 49.40 15.78 -13.85
C VAL A 25 49.95 17.20 -13.69
N ARG A 26 49.21 18.09 -13.02
CA ARG A 26 49.68 19.45 -12.67
C ARG A 26 50.82 19.43 -11.67
N GLN A 27 50.72 18.61 -10.62
CA GLN A 27 51.78 18.47 -9.63
C GLN A 27 53.06 17.88 -10.25
N ALA A 28 52.93 16.92 -11.18
CA ALA A 28 54.06 16.43 -11.96
C ALA A 28 54.64 17.53 -12.86
N GLU A 29 53.79 18.28 -13.58
CA GLU A 29 54.21 19.41 -14.41
C GLU A 29 55.02 20.44 -13.60
N ASP A 30 54.49 20.89 -12.47
CA ASP A 30 55.16 21.86 -11.59
C ASP A 30 56.52 21.33 -11.10
N THR A 31 56.58 20.03 -10.76
CA THR A 31 57.82 19.37 -10.32
C THR A 31 58.88 19.39 -11.43
N PHE A 32 58.51 18.99 -12.65
CA PHE A 32 59.45 18.95 -13.77
C PHE A 32 59.82 20.35 -14.28
N MET A 33 58.90 21.31 -14.24
CA MET A 33 59.19 22.71 -14.56
C MET A 33 60.19 23.33 -13.57
N ALA A 34 60.06 23.04 -12.26
CA ALA A 34 61.03 23.49 -11.26
C ALA A 34 62.44 22.90 -11.51
N VAL A 35 62.51 21.63 -11.93
CA VAL A 35 63.77 21.01 -12.37
C VAL A 35 64.30 21.69 -13.62
N GLY A 36 63.42 21.98 -14.59
CA GLY A 36 63.73 22.74 -15.80
C GLY A 36 64.39 24.09 -15.52
N GLN A 37 63.82 24.88 -14.61
CA GLN A 37 64.40 26.16 -14.20
C GLN A 37 65.81 25.98 -13.62
N THR A 38 66.03 24.92 -12.86
CA THR A 38 67.34 24.60 -12.29
C THR A 38 68.36 24.25 -13.38
N LEU A 39 67.90 23.51 -14.39
CA LEU A 39 68.72 23.17 -15.56
C LEU A 39 69.05 24.41 -16.40
N ASP A 40 68.12 25.37 -16.51
CA ASP A 40 68.35 26.64 -17.19
C ASP A 40 69.39 27.50 -16.48
N ASP A 41 69.34 27.57 -15.14
CA ASP A 41 70.35 28.26 -14.34
C ASP A 41 71.74 27.63 -14.54
N VAL A 42 71.81 26.29 -14.57
CA VAL A 42 73.05 25.56 -14.85
C VAL A 42 73.52 25.79 -16.29
N ARG A 43 72.62 25.77 -17.28
CA ARG A 43 72.94 26.05 -18.68
C ARG A 43 73.50 27.46 -18.86
N ALA A 44 72.94 28.46 -18.18
CA ALA A 44 73.45 29.83 -18.18
C ALA A 44 74.86 29.91 -17.56
N ALA A 45 75.08 29.26 -16.41
CA ALA A 45 76.39 29.21 -15.76
C ALA A 45 77.46 28.48 -16.61
N VAL A 46 77.06 27.41 -17.32
CA VAL A 46 77.93 26.69 -18.26
C VAL A 46 78.32 27.59 -19.43
N SER A 47 77.34 28.28 -20.03
CA SER A 47 77.56 29.18 -21.17
C SER A 47 78.45 30.39 -20.82
N ALA A 48 78.46 30.81 -19.55
CA ALA A 48 79.33 31.87 -19.03
C ALA A 48 80.80 31.42 -18.80
N GLY A 49 81.15 30.16 -19.07
CA GLY A 49 82.53 29.67 -19.02
C GLY A 49 83.09 29.42 -17.61
N GLN A 50 82.24 29.24 -16.59
CA GLN A 50 82.65 29.06 -15.19
C GLN A 50 83.14 27.63 -14.86
N ALA A 51 83.99 27.04 -15.72
CA ALA A 51 84.27 25.61 -15.72
C ALA A 51 85.04 25.06 -14.51
N ALA A 52 85.90 25.86 -13.88
CA ALA A 52 86.69 25.44 -12.73
C ALA A 52 85.84 25.23 -11.45
N THR A 53 84.57 25.66 -11.44
CA THR A 53 83.70 25.69 -10.24
C THR A 53 82.45 24.81 -10.39
N TYR A 54 82.28 24.10 -11.51
CA TYR A 54 81.05 23.35 -11.79
C TYR A 54 80.70 22.35 -10.69
N HIS A 55 81.68 21.60 -10.16
CA HIS A 55 81.41 20.61 -9.11
C HIS A 55 80.78 21.24 -7.86
N SER A 56 81.41 22.25 -7.25
CA SER A 56 80.92 22.88 -6.02
C SER A 56 79.64 23.67 -6.21
N TYR A 57 79.40 24.21 -7.41
CA TYR A 57 78.14 24.84 -7.79
C TYR A 57 76.99 23.81 -7.88
N LEU A 58 77.19 22.71 -8.63
CA LEU A 58 76.19 21.66 -8.81
C LEU A 58 75.87 20.92 -7.50
N VAL A 59 76.87 20.67 -6.64
CA VAL A 59 76.66 20.10 -5.29
C VAL A 59 75.73 20.99 -4.47
N ARG A 60 75.94 22.32 -4.50
CA ARG A 60 75.13 23.28 -3.73
C ARG A 60 73.69 23.37 -4.26
N LEU A 61 73.51 23.32 -5.58
CA LEU A 61 72.18 23.29 -6.21
C LEU A 61 71.44 22.00 -5.84
N LYS A 62 72.07 20.84 -6.00
CA LYS A 62 71.50 19.53 -5.61
C LYS A 62 71.08 19.53 -4.13
N ALA A 63 71.90 20.07 -3.24
CA ALA A 63 71.61 20.12 -1.80
C ALA A 63 70.31 20.89 -1.47
N ARG A 64 69.86 21.81 -2.33
CA ARG A 64 68.60 22.54 -2.17
C ARG A 64 67.39 21.79 -2.71
N GLN A 65 67.59 20.69 -3.43
CA GLN A 65 66.52 19.95 -4.12
C GLN A 65 66.58 18.46 -3.80
N PRO A 66 65.96 18.03 -2.68
CA PRO A 66 65.99 16.63 -2.23
C PRO A 66 65.43 15.61 -3.23
N LEU A 67 64.58 16.06 -4.16
CA LEU A 67 64.00 15.25 -5.24
C LEU A 67 65.04 14.81 -6.28
N LEU A 68 66.17 15.50 -6.38
CA LEU A 68 67.23 15.18 -7.33
C LEU A 68 68.18 14.10 -6.78
N ASP A 69 68.49 13.13 -7.62
CA ASP A 69 69.59 12.19 -7.45
C ASP A 69 70.93 12.82 -7.87
N GLY A 70 70.95 13.61 -8.95
CA GLY A 70 72.16 14.22 -9.47
C GLY A 70 71.94 15.33 -10.48
N LEU A 71 72.96 16.18 -10.63
CA LEU A 71 73.10 17.20 -11.66
C LEU A 71 74.42 17.01 -12.40
N TYR A 72 74.38 17.07 -13.72
CA TYR A 72 75.50 16.75 -14.59
C TYR A 72 75.57 17.68 -15.80
N PHE A 73 76.78 17.92 -16.29
CA PHE A 73 77.02 18.59 -17.56
C PHE A 73 77.96 17.73 -18.41
N TYR A 74 77.52 17.41 -19.62
CA TYR A 74 78.27 16.67 -20.63
C TYR A 74 78.51 17.58 -21.84
N ASN A 75 79.71 17.52 -22.42
CA ASN A 75 80.03 18.29 -23.63
C ASN A 75 79.49 17.62 -24.91
N ALA A 76 79.76 18.23 -26.06
CA ALA A 76 79.34 17.74 -27.37
C ALA A 76 79.86 16.33 -27.74
N GLN A 77 80.90 15.84 -27.07
CA GLN A 77 81.44 14.49 -27.25
C GLN A 77 80.83 13.47 -26.28
N GLY A 78 79.84 13.86 -25.47
CA GLY A 78 79.25 13.00 -24.45
C GLY A 78 80.12 12.81 -23.21
N ILE A 79 81.17 13.63 -23.05
CA ILE A 79 82.12 13.53 -21.94
C ILE A 79 81.69 14.44 -20.79
N ILE A 80 81.66 13.87 -19.59
CA ILE A 80 81.31 14.60 -18.37
C ILE A 80 82.32 15.71 -18.06
N LYS A 81 81.80 16.92 -17.81
CA LYS A 81 82.55 18.12 -17.42
C LYS A 81 82.16 18.65 -16.05
N GLY A 82 80.95 18.33 -15.58
CA GLY A 82 80.48 18.70 -14.24
C GLY A 82 79.57 17.62 -13.66
N SER A 83 79.68 17.38 -12.34
CA SER A 83 78.87 16.41 -11.60
C SER A 83 78.63 16.89 -10.18
N SER A 84 77.43 16.71 -9.66
CA SER A 84 77.10 16.92 -8.24
C SER A 84 77.47 15.75 -7.33
N SER A 85 77.82 14.58 -7.89
CA SER A 85 78.10 13.34 -7.13
C SER A 85 79.57 12.92 -7.21
N GLY A 86 80.43 13.77 -7.79
CA GLY A 86 81.81 13.43 -8.16
C GLY A 86 81.89 12.81 -9.56
N ILE A 87 83.08 12.82 -10.17
CA ILE A 87 83.30 12.28 -11.53
C ILE A 87 83.75 10.81 -11.49
N SER A 88 84.34 10.38 -10.37
CA SER A 88 84.85 9.01 -10.19
C SER A 88 83.69 8.01 -10.18
N GLY A 89 83.65 7.12 -11.19
CA GLY A 89 82.63 6.07 -11.31
C GLY A 89 81.51 6.33 -12.33
N ILE A 90 81.43 7.52 -12.93
CA ILE A 90 80.45 7.81 -13.99
C ILE A 90 81.10 7.47 -15.35
N PRO A 91 80.47 6.63 -16.20
CA PRO A 91 80.96 6.37 -17.55
C PRO A 91 81.20 7.67 -18.31
N GLY A 92 82.35 7.76 -18.97
CA GLY A 92 82.79 8.97 -19.67
C GLY A 92 82.10 9.22 -21.00
N ASP A 93 81.23 8.32 -21.48
CA ASP A 93 80.52 8.43 -22.75
C ASP A 93 79.03 8.14 -22.56
N ILE A 94 78.20 9.14 -22.86
CA ILE A 94 76.74 9.05 -22.83
C ILE A 94 76.10 9.20 -24.22
N THR A 95 76.87 9.12 -25.31
CA THR A 95 76.37 9.33 -26.68
C THR A 95 75.30 8.33 -27.11
N HIS A 96 75.22 7.17 -26.44
CA HIS A 96 74.20 6.15 -26.62
C HIS A 96 72.90 6.39 -25.84
N GLN A 97 72.87 7.38 -24.95
CA GLN A 97 71.71 7.65 -24.10
C GLN A 97 70.65 8.44 -24.88
N ASP A 98 69.39 8.04 -24.76
CA ASP A 98 68.26 8.64 -25.49
C ASP A 98 68.20 10.17 -25.34
N TYR A 99 68.42 10.69 -24.14
CA TYR A 99 68.38 12.13 -23.89
C TYR A 99 69.55 12.89 -24.55
N PHE A 100 70.71 12.26 -24.75
CA PHE A 100 71.82 12.86 -25.47
C PHE A 100 71.52 12.91 -26.98
N GLN A 101 71.08 11.77 -27.54
CA GLN A 101 70.69 11.67 -28.94
C GLN A 101 69.55 12.63 -29.28
N PHE A 102 68.55 12.74 -28.40
CA PHE A 102 67.46 13.70 -28.54
C PHE A 102 67.96 15.12 -28.75
N HIS A 103 68.86 15.64 -27.89
CA HIS A 103 69.37 17.01 -28.01
C HIS A 103 70.45 17.20 -29.09
N TYR A 104 71.10 16.10 -29.52
CA TYR A 104 72.01 16.10 -30.65
C TYR A 104 71.24 16.28 -31.97
N GLU A 105 70.15 15.54 -32.15
CA GLU A 105 69.32 15.55 -33.36
C GLU A 105 68.34 16.74 -33.40
N ASN A 106 67.83 17.17 -32.25
CA ASN A 106 66.84 18.24 -32.15
C ASN A 106 67.49 19.58 -31.76
N ARG A 107 67.12 20.66 -32.45
CA ARG A 107 67.56 22.03 -32.12
C ARG A 107 66.69 22.71 -31.05
N GLN A 108 65.71 22.00 -30.49
CA GLN A 108 64.84 22.55 -29.45
C GLN A 108 65.62 22.80 -28.16
N THR A 109 65.35 23.92 -27.50
CA THR A 109 66.03 24.34 -26.26
C THR A 109 65.20 24.10 -25.00
N GLY A 110 64.03 23.47 -25.14
CA GLY A 110 63.14 23.12 -24.04
C GLY A 110 63.63 21.91 -23.24
N ILE A 111 62.92 21.60 -22.17
CA ILE A 111 63.22 20.43 -21.34
C ILE A 111 62.81 19.16 -22.07
N HIS A 112 63.64 18.14 -21.98
CA HIS A 112 63.32 16.77 -22.41
C HIS A 112 63.25 15.87 -21.18
N ILE A 113 62.11 15.20 -21.01
CA ILE A 113 61.88 14.20 -19.97
C ILE A 113 62.04 12.83 -20.63
N GLY A 114 63.08 12.10 -20.24
CA GLY A 114 63.34 10.77 -20.77
C GLY A 114 62.66 9.66 -19.96
N ARG A 115 62.82 8.44 -20.46
CA ARG A 115 62.35 7.21 -19.82
C ARG A 115 63.12 6.91 -18.54
N VAL A 116 62.55 6.07 -17.68
CA VAL A 116 63.22 5.70 -16.42
C VAL A 116 64.47 4.88 -16.72
N ILE A 117 65.59 5.29 -16.16
CA ILE A 117 66.87 4.58 -16.28
C ILE A 117 67.46 4.32 -14.90
N LYS A 118 68.42 3.40 -14.83
CA LYS A 118 69.30 3.30 -13.65
C LYS A 118 70.36 4.39 -13.72
N SER A 119 70.45 5.19 -12.67
CA SER A 119 71.43 6.26 -12.56
C SER A 119 72.84 5.70 -12.67
N LEU A 120 73.64 6.26 -13.58
CA LEU A 120 75.05 5.87 -13.75
C LEU A 120 75.91 6.22 -12.54
N ALA A 121 75.44 7.11 -11.65
CA ALA A 121 76.17 7.53 -10.46
C ALA A 121 75.75 6.76 -9.20
N SER A 122 74.46 6.56 -8.98
CA SER A 122 73.92 5.95 -7.75
C SER A 122 73.40 4.53 -7.92
N GLY A 123 73.11 4.08 -9.14
CA GLY A 123 72.44 2.81 -9.43
C GLY A 123 70.92 2.81 -9.18
N GLU A 124 70.37 3.89 -8.61
CA GLU A 124 68.95 4.06 -8.32
C GLU A 124 68.13 4.34 -9.59
N LEU A 125 66.83 4.00 -9.57
CA LEU A 125 65.91 4.34 -10.66
C LEU A 125 65.61 5.84 -10.66
N VAL A 126 65.85 6.48 -11.81
CA VAL A 126 65.71 7.93 -11.98
C VAL A 126 65.03 8.28 -13.29
N ILE A 127 64.37 9.43 -13.30
CA ILE A 127 63.79 10.06 -14.49
C ILE A 127 64.77 11.14 -14.96
N PRO A 128 65.43 10.98 -16.12
CA PRO A 128 66.36 11.97 -16.65
C PRO A 128 65.59 13.17 -17.23
N VAL A 129 65.92 14.36 -16.76
CA VAL A 129 65.42 15.64 -17.27
C VAL A 129 66.61 16.42 -17.81
N SER A 130 66.55 16.81 -19.08
CA SER A 130 67.73 17.34 -19.78
C SER A 130 67.41 18.56 -20.63
N VAL A 131 68.40 19.43 -20.80
CA VAL A 131 68.34 20.59 -21.70
C VAL A 131 69.57 20.65 -22.59
N ARG A 132 69.38 21.10 -23.83
CA ARG A 132 70.44 21.35 -24.80
C ARG A 132 71.28 22.56 -24.39
N VAL A 133 72.61 22.41 -24.47
CA VAL A 133 73.57 23.52 -24.41
C VAL A 133 74.01 23.85 -25.82
N ASN A 134 73.98 25.14 -26.15
CA ASN A 134 74.37 25.64 -27.46
C ASN A 134 75.72 26.34 -27.37
N ASP A 135 76.52 26.25 -28.42
CA ASP A 135 77.68 27.12 -28.58
C ASP A 135 77.22 28.54 -29.04
N LEU A 136 78.18 29.46 -29.14
CA LEU A 136 77.93 30.85 -29.59
C LEU A 136 77.34 30.95 -31.01
N SER A 137 77.47 29.90 -31.83
CA SER A 137 76.92 29.80 -33.18
C SER A 137 75.56 29.08 -33.24
N GLY A 138 75.04 28.63 -32.09
CA GLY A 138 73.80 27.84 -31.99
C GLY A 138 74.00 26.34 -32.25
N GLY A 139 75.24 25.89 -32.49
CA GLY A 139 75.64 24.49 -32.62
C GLY A 139 75.50 23.73 -31.30
N PHE A 140 75.53 22.41 -31.37
CA PHE A 140 75.38 21.56 -30.18
C PHE A 140 76.68 21.56 -29.37
N ALA A 141 76.63 22.11 -28.16
CA ALA A 141 77.78 22.17 -27.25
C ALA A 141 77.73 21.10 -26.14
N GLY A 142 76.58 20.44 -25.96
CA GLY A 142 76.40 19.39 -24.97
C GLY A 142 75.01 19.39 -24.33
N VAL A 143 74.91 18.73 -23.18
CA VAL A 143 73.65 18.53 -22.44
C VAL A 143 73.88 18.79 -20.95
N VAL A 144 72.96 19.53 -20.34
CA VAL A 144 72.82 19.58 -18.88
C VAL A 144 71.71 18.60 -18.49
N LEU A 145 72.00 17.75 -17.51
CA LEU A 145 71.13 16.66 -17.07
C LEU A 145 70.87 16.77 -15.57
N ALA A 146 69.60 16.63 -15.18
CA ALA A 146 69.15 16.38 -13.82
C ALA A 146 68.51 14.99 -13.77
N THR A 147 68.85 14.20 -12.76
CA THR A 147 68.19 12.91 -12.52
C THR A 147 67.22 13.07 -11.36
N VAL A 148 65.91 12.92 -11.62
CA VAL A 148 64.88 12.99 -10.58
C VAL A 148 64.68 11.59 -9.99
N LYS A 149 64.69 11.46 -8.67
CA LYS A 149 64.50 10.17 -8.00
C LYS A 149 63.10 9.64 -8.28
N LEU A 150 62.98 8.41 -8.80
CA LEU A 150 61.67 7.77 -8.95
C LEU A 150 60.96 7.60 -7.59
N ASP A 151 61.74 7.37 -6.53
CA ASP A 151 61.23 7.21 -5.17
C ASP A 151 60.49 8.46 -4.65
N TYR A 152 60.77 9.66 -5.19
CA TYR A 152 60.01 10.87 -4.86
C TYR A 152 58.54 10.71 -5.26
N PHE A 153 58.27 10.33 -6.52
CA PHE A 153 56.92 10.11 -7.01
C PHE A 153 56.26 8.89 -6.34
N ARG A 154 57.03 7.83 -6.10
CA ARG A 154 56.55 6.64 -5.36
C ARG A 154 56.01 7.00 -3.98
N ARG A 155 56.80 7.74 -3.19
CA ARG A 155 56.37 8.20 -1.86
C ARG A 155 55.21 9.18 -1.96
N PHE A 156 55.26 10.12 -2.89
CA PHE A 156 54.19 11.10 -3.06
C PHE A 156 52.85 10.42 -3.39
N TYR A 157 52.83 9.47 -4.32
CA TYR A 157 51.63 8.73 -4.67
C TYR A 157 51.16 7.78 -3.56
N SER A 158 52.04 7.33 -2.67
CA SER A 158 51.65 6.48 -1.53
C SER A 158 50.72 7.18 -0.54
N TYR A 159 50.68 8.51 -0.49
CA TYR A 159 49.80 9.28 0.40
C TYR A 159 48.32 9.25 -0.01
N PHE A 160 47.99 8.88 -1.25
CA PHE A 160 46.60 8.83 -1.68
C PHE A 160 45.89 7.58 -1.16
N GLU A 161 44.71 7.80 -0.55
CA GLU A 161 43.78 6.76 -0.12
C GLU A 161 43.11 6.12 -1.35
N LEU A 162 43.82 5.21 -1.99
CA LEU A 162 43.33 4.36 -3.06
C LEU A 162 43.42 2.91 -2.60
N GLY A 163 42.45 2.10 -3.02
CA GLY A 163 42.40 0.66 -2.73
C GLY A 163 43.63 -0.10 -3.23
N PRO A 164 43.81 -1.36 -2.80
CA PRO A 164 44.97 -2.17 -3.18
C PRO A 164 44.98 -2.51 -4.67
N ARG A 165 43.81 -2.52 -5.32
CA ARG A 165 43.64 -2.78 -6.75
C ARG A 165 43.37 -1.52 -7.55
N ASP A 166 43.29 -0.36 -6.91
CA ASP A 166 43.21 0.93 -7.61
C ASP A 166 44.58 1.29 -8.19
N MET A 167 44.57 2.09 -9.25
CA MET A 167 45.78 2.45 -9.99
C MET A 167 45.94 3.95 -10.05
N LEU A 168 47.19 4.41 -9.91
CA LEU A 168 47.60 5.75 -10.29
C LEU A 168 48.93 5.63 -11.04
N ALA A 169 48.99 6.10 -12.28
CA ALA A 169 50.19 6.01 -13.10
C ALA A 169 50.53 7.35 -13.75
N LEU A 170 51.82 7.69 -13.70
CA LEU A 170 52.45 8.79 -14.42
C LEU A 170 53.17 8.20 -15.64
N LEU A 171 52.86 8.73 -16.82
CA LEU A 171 53.33 8.27 -18.11
C LEU A 171 53.86 9.41 -18.96
N LEU A 172 54.71 9.05 -19.91
CA LEU A 172 55.03 9.90 -21.04
C LEU A 172 53.93 9.80 -22.12
N THR A 173 53.84 10.81 -22.98
CA THR A 173 52.89 10.80 -24.12
C THR A 173 53.20 9.73 -25.17
N ASP A 174 54.39 9.12 -25.15
CA ASP A 174 54.77 7.99 -26.00
C ASP A 174 54.31 6.62 -25.44
N GLY A 175 53.65 6.62 -24.28
CA GLY A 175 53.16 5.41 -23.61
C GLY A 175 54.11 4.80 -22.59
N SER A 176 55.32 5.32 -22.40
CA SER A 176 56.25 4.80 -21.39
C SER A 176 55.79 5.13 -19.97
N VAL A 177 55.79 4.12 -19.10
CA VAL A 177 55.43 4.25 -17.69
C VAL A 177 56.60 4.80 -16.88
N LEU A 178 56.41 5.98 -16.28
CA LEU A 178 57.40 6.59 -15.39
C LEU A 178 57.24 6.10 -13.96
N CYS A 179 56.03 6.12 -13.42
CA CYS A 179 55.75 5.68 -12.05
C CYS A 179 54.34 5.10 -11.97
N VAL A 180 54.14 4.07 -11.16
CA VAL A 180 52.82 3.47 -10.90
C VAL A 180 52.61 3.19 -9.41
N ARG A 181 51.36 3.34 -8.97
CA ARG A 181 50.84 2.85 -7.68
C ARG A 181 49.71 1.86 -7.96
N PRO A 182 49.65 0.70 -7.26
CA PRO A 182 50.67 0.18 -6.35
C PRO A 182 52.01 -0.02 -7.07
N TYR A 183 53.11 0.20 -6.33
CA TYR A 183 54.45 0.15 -6.91
C TYR A 183 54.80 -1.28 -7.33
N ASP A 184 55.26 -1.41 -8.57
CA ASP A 184 55.70 -2.66 -9.17
C ASP A 184 56.80 -2.33 -10.16
N GLU A 185 58.04 -2.71 -9.84
CA GLU A 185 59.21 -2.39 -10.65
C GLU A 185 59.13 -3.01 -12.05
N ALA A 186 58.44 -4.15 -12.21
CA ALA A 186 58.27 -4.80 -13.50
C ALA A 186 57.42 -3.98 -14.49
N LYS A 187 56.65 -3.01 -13.98
CA LYS A 187 55.79 -2.12 -14.79
C LYS A 187 56.48 -0.83 -15.21
N ILE A 188 57.62 -0.51 -14.60
CA ILE A 188 58.37 0.70 -14.91
C ILE A 188 59.03 0.54 -16.29
N ASP A 189 59.03 1.61 -17.08
CA ASP A 189 59.53 1.64 -18.46
C ASP A 189 58.79 0.73 -19.46
N MET A 190 57.71 0.05 -19.05
CA MET A 190 56.82 -0.61 -20.00
C MET A 190 56.16 0.43 -20.91
N ASN A 191 56.07 0.12 -22.21
CA ASN A 191 55.34 0.94 -23.16
C ASN A 191 53.89 0.43 -23.31
N ILE A 192 52.91 1.29 -22.99
CA ILE A 192 51.48 1.00 -23.10
C ILE A 192 50.77 1.85 -24.16
N ALA A 193 51.47 2.31 -25.19
CA ALA A 193 50.88 3.09 -26.29
C ALA A 193 49.76 2.35 -27.03
N GLY A 194 49.76 1.01 -27.00
CA GLY A 194 48.68 0.18 -27.54
C GLY A 194 47.42 0.11 -26.66
N SER A 195 47.42 0.71 -25.48
CA SER A 195 46.28 0.65 -24.55
C SER A 195 45.10 1.53 -25.02
N PRO A 196 43.87 1.27 -24.53
CA PRO A 196 42.71 2.12 -24.83
C PRO A 196 42.91 3.60 -24.47
N LEU A 197 43.75 3.90 -23.48
CA LEU A 197 44.08 5.28 -23.08
C LEU A 197 44.67 6.07 -24.26
N PHE A 198 45.66 5.52 -24.96
CA PHE A 198 46.35 6.18 -26.06
C PHE A 198 45.65 6.00 -27.41
N THR A 199 45.02 4.85 -27.64
CA THR A 199 44.39 4.51 -28.93
C THR A 199 42.97 5.02 -29.08
N ARG A 200 42.29 5.40 -27.99
CA ARG A 200 40.88 5.83 -28.02
C ARG A 200 40.63 7.13 -27.25
N GLU A 201 41.11 7.21 -26.01
CA GLU A 201 40.71 8.31 -25.12
C GLU A 201 41.49 9.61 -25.38
N LEU A 202 42.83 9.55 -25.36
CA LEU A 202 43.71 10.72 -25.58
C LEU A 202 43.66 11.29 -27.00
N ILE A 203 43.15 10.53 -27.97
CA ILE A 203 42.89 11.02 -29.33
C ILE A 203 41.69 11.98 -29.33
N ARG A 204 40.73 11.77 -28.43
CA ARG A 204 39.47 12.54 -28.38
C ARG A 204 39.58 13.79 -27.52
N ALA A 205 40.28 13.70 -26.40
CA ALA A 205 40.40 14.81 -25.46
C ALA A 205 41.69 14.71 -24.62
N ASP A 206 42.18 15.85 -24.13
CA ASP A 206 43.32 15.91 -23.20
C ASP A 206 42.98 15.44 -21.78
N ARG A 207 41.69 15.39 -21.44
CA ARG A 207 41.18 14.89 -20.17
C ARG A 207 39.83 14.26 -20.35
N GLY A 208 39.52 13.27 -19.54
CA GLY A 208 38.24 12.59 -19.61
C GLY A 208 38.17 11.37 -18.72
N THR A 209 37.02 10.71 -18.78
CA THR A 209 36.74 9.46 -18.07
C THR A 209 36.55 8.33 -19.07
N GLY A 210 36.73 7.11 -18.61
CA GLY A 210 36.31 5.93 -19.35
C GLY A 210 36.41 4.68 -18.50
N THR A 211 35.91 3.56 -19.02
CA THR A 211 36.05 2.26 -18.38
C THR A 211 36.71 1.31 -19.37
N TRP A 212 37.81 0.70 -18.95
CA TRP A 212 38.53 -0.28 -19.74
C TRP A 212 39.38 -1.19 -18.86
N VAL A 213 39.87 -2.28 -19.45
CA VAL A 213 40.81 -3.21 -18.84
C VAL A 213 42.22 -2.65 -18.97
N ALA A 214 42.92 -2.46 -17.84
CA ALA A 214 44.26 -1.91 -17.84
C ALA A 214 45.26 -2.84 -18.52
N SER A 215 46.10 -2.31 -19.41
CA SER A 215 47.14 -3.11 -20.08
C SER A 215 48.27 -3.55 -19.14
N LEU A 216 48.40 -2.90 -17.97
CA LEU A 216 49.47 -3.18 -17.00
C LEU A 216 49.19 -4.39 -16.09
N ASP A 217 47.92 -4.68 -15.79
CA ASP A 217 47.56 -5.75 -14.84
C ASP A 217 46.23 -6.45 -15.14
N HIS A 218 45.62 -6.15 -16.29
CA HIS A 218 44.38 -6.78 -16.78
C HIS A 218 43.16 -6.63 -15.87
N ILE A 219 43.13 -5.60 -15.01
CA ILE A 219 41.98 -5.29 -14.16
C ILE A 219 41.12 -4.20 -14.84
N GLU A 220 39.81 -4.43 -14.89
CA GLU A 220 38.84 -3.45 -15.38
C GLU A 220 38.62 -2.34 -14.34
N ARG A 221 38.86 -1.10 -14.73
CA ARG A 221 38.71 0.05 -13.84
C ARG A 221 37.90 1.17 -14.46
N VAL A 222 37.27 1.95 -13.59
CA VAL A 222 36.74 3.27 -13.95
C VAL A 222 37.89 4.25 -13.87
N PHE A 223 38.35 4.69 -15.03
CA PHE A 223 39.51 5.55 -15.17
C PHE A 223 39.13 7.01 -15.40
N GLY A 224 39.98 7.88 -14.89
CA GLY A 224 40.13 9.26 -15.32
C GLY A 224 41.54 9.47 -15.83
N PHE A 225 41.69 10.37 -16.78
CA PHE A 225 43.00 10.70 -17.35
C PHE A 225 43.12 12.19 -17.60
N ALA A 226 44.36 12.68 -17.60
CA ALA A 226 44.71 14.04 -17.95
C ALA A 226 46.11 14.10 -18.57
N ARG A 227 46.26 14.87 -19.65
CA ARG A 227 47.51 15.22 -20.33
C ARG A 227 47.81 16.71 -20.10
N THR A 228 49.08 17.07 -19.99
CA THR A 228 49.50 18.48 -19.91
C THR A 228 49.80 19.04 -21.30
N GLU A 229 49.60 20.34 -21.48
CA GLU A 229 49.89 21.02 -22.75
C GLU A 229 51.38 21.33 -22.91
N LYS A 230 52.07 21.62 -21.80
CA LYS A 230 53.47 22.11 -21.82
C LYS A 230 54.50 21.01 -21.85
N LEU A 231 54.21 19.87 -21.22
CA LEU A 231 55.14 18.75 -21.05
C LEU A 231 54.53 17.47 -21.61
N PRO A 232 55.34 16.50 -22.07
CA PRO A 232 54.84 15.24 -22.61
C PRO A 232 54.40 14.29 -21.48
N LEU A 233 53.53 14.75 -20.58
CA LEU A 233 53.09 13.99 -19.39
C LEU A 233 51.60 13.64 -19.47
N VAL A 234 51.30 12.42 -19.07
CA VAL A 234 49.95 11.90 -18.90
C VAL A 234 49.85 11.28 -17.52
N VAL A 235 48.80 11.59 -16.79
CA VAL A 235 48.44 10.85 -15.57
C VAL A 235 47.09 10.17 -15.76
N VAL A 236 47.00 8.93 -15.28
CA VAL A 236 45.78 8.15 -15.25
C VAL A 236 45.55 7.62 -13.84
N ALA A 237 44.34 7.80 -13.32
CA ALA A 237 43.88 7.23 -12.07
C ALA A 237 42.70 6.30 -12.35
N GLY A 238 42.65 5.12 -11.72
CA GLY A 238 41.60 4.14 -11.95
C GLY A 238 41.14 3.46 -10.67
N TYR A 239 39.83 3.35 -10.51
CA TYR A 239 39.21 2.62 -9.41
C TYR A 239 38.75 1.23 -9.86
N ASP A 240 39.07 0.18 -9.10
CA ASP A 240 38.63 -1.19 -9.39
C ASP A 240 37.10 -1.26 -9.45
N ARG A 241 36.56 -1.59 -10.63
CA ARG A 241 35.12 -1.63 -10.86
C ARG A 241 34.43 -2.67 -9.98
N ALA A 242 35.10 -3.78 -9.68
CA ALA A 242 34.58 -4.82 -8.79
C ALA A 242 34.50 -4.32 -7.34
N GLU A 243 35.49 -3.55 -6.88
CA GLU A 243 35.50 -2.96 -5.55
C GLU A 243 34.42 -1.86 -5.41
N VAL A 244 34.26 -1.00 -6.42
CA VAL A 244 33.16 -0.01 -6.49
C VAL A 244 31.80 -0.72 -6.40
N ARG A 245 31.63 -1.87 -7.10
CA ARG A 245 30.42 -2.68 -7.03
C ARG A 245 30.16 -3.24 -5.63
N MET A 246 31.19 -3.81 -5.00
CA MET A 246 31.07 -4.37 -3.66
C MET A 246 30.75 -3.29 -2.62
N HIS A 247 31.35 -2.10 -2.78
CA HIS A 247 31.05 -0.93 -1.95
C HIS A 247 29.58 -0.52 -2.09
N TRP A 248 29.09 -0.39 -3.33
CA TRP A 248 27.69 -0.06 -3.63
C TRP A 248 26.74 -1.11 -3.04
N LEU A 249 27.00 -2.40 -3.24
CA LEU A 249 26.17 -3.48 -2.70
C LEU A 249 26.11 -3.43 -1.16
N ARG A 250 27.25 -3.30 -0.49
CA ARG A 250 27.33 -3.26 0.98
C ARG A 250 26.58 -2.06 1.56
N ASN A 251 26.66 -0.90 0.90
CA ASN A 251 25.99 0.31 1.37
C ASN A 251 24.48 0.27 1.13
N ASN A 252 24.02 -0.38 0.06
CA ASN A 252 22.60 -0.47 -0.28
C ASN A 252 21.87 -1.65 0.39
N LEU A 253 22.60 -2.71 0.80
CA LEU A 253 22.01 -3.92 1.38
C LEU A 253 21.17 -3.66 2.65
N PRO A 254 21.60 -2.83 3.63
CA PRO A 254 20.76 -2.51 4.79
C PRO A 254 19.44 -1.85 4.40
N GLY A 255 19.46 -0.98 3.39
CA GLY A 255 18.26 -0.31 2.87
C GLY A 255 17.30 -1.30 2.21
N LEU A 256 17.82 -2.22 1.39
CA LEU A 256 17.02 -3.29 0.76
C LEU A 256 16.38 -4.21 1.80
N LEU A 257 17.12 -4.62 2.83
CA LEU A 257 16.61 -5.44 3.92
C LEU A 257 15.52 -4.73 4.72
N SER A 258 15.72 -3.44 5.00
CA SER A 258 14.73 -2.61 5.71
C SER A 258 13.44 -2.48 4.91
N ASN A 259 13.52 -2.25 3.59
CA ASN A 259 12.37 -2.19 2.70
C ASN A 259 11.64 -3.54 2.61
N PHE A 260 12.37 -4.65 2.52
CA PHE A 260 11.77 -5.98 2.50
C PHE A 260 11.06 -6.31 3.81
N MET A 261 11.66 -5.98 4.95
CA MET A 261 11.05 -6.13 6.27
C MET A 261 9.77 -5.31 6.41
N LEU A 262 9.78 -4.06 5.92
CA LEU A 262 8.61 -3.18 5.91
C LEU A 262 7.49 -3.73 5.02
N LEU A 263 7.82 -4.20 3.81
CA LEU A 263 6.86 -4.85 2.91
C LEU A 263 6.25 -6.12 3.53
N LEU A 264 7.09 -6.96 4.14
CA LEU A 264 6.63 -8.15 4.85
C LEU A 264 5.68 -7.79 6.01
N GLY A 265 6.01 -6.73 6.77
CA GLY A 265 5.15 -6.18 7.82
C GLY A 265 3.78 -5.75 7.28
N PHE A 266 3.75 -5.02 6.16
CA PHE A 266 2.50 -4.64 5.51
C PHE A 266 1.68 -5.82 5.02
N LEU A 267 2.32 -6.85 4.45
CA LEU A 267 1.65 -8.06 4.00
C LEU A 267 1.06 -8.85 5.17
N LEU A 268 1.80 -9.00 6.27
CA LEU A 268 1.34 -9.66 7.48
C LEU A 268 0.18 -8.89 8.12
N PHE A 269 0.31 -7.57 8.25
CA PHE A 269 -0.75 -6.70 8.77
C PHE A 269 -2.02 -6.81 7.92
N SER A 270 -1.89 -6.71 6.59
CA SER A 270 -3.00 -6.85 5.65
C SER A 270 -3.66 -8.21 5.77
N SER A 271 -2.88 -9.29 5.92
CA SER A 271 -3.39 -10.64 6.13
C SER A 271 -4.19 -10.77 7.43
N VAL A 272 -3.71 -10.20 8.54
CA VAL A 272 -4.41 -10.21 9.83
C VAL A 272 -5.72 -9.43 9.75
N VAL A 273 -5.70 -8.21 9.17
CA VAL A 273 -6.90 -7.39 8.97
C VAL A 273 -7.91 -8.12 8.10
N PHE A 274 -7.47 -8.72 7.00
CA PHE A 274 -8.36 -9.44 6.09
C PHE A 274 -8.99 -10.68 6.75
N ARG A 275 -8.24 -11.41 7.58
CA ARG A 275 -8.78 -12.51 8.40
C ARG A 275 -9.84 -12.01 9.39
N LYS A 276 -9.60 -10.87 10.06
CA LYS A 276 -10.57 -10.27 10.99
C LYS A 276 -11.84 -9.79 10.29
N VAL A 277 -11.72 -9.10 9.16
CA VAL A 277 -12.88 -8.64 8.36
C VAL A 277 -13.71 -9.83 7.87
N ARG A 278 -13.07 -10.88 7.35
CA ARG A 278 -13.78 -12.10 6.92
C ARG A 278 -14.53 -12.79 8.06
N GLY A 279 -13.95 -12.82 9.26
CA GLY A 279 -14.64 -13.34 10.46
C GLY A 279 -15.88 -12.52 10.78
N SER A 280 -15.74 -11.20 10.88
CA SER A 280 -16.85 -10.30 11.22
C SER A 280 -18.02 -10.38 10.23
N ILE A 281 -17.74 -10.55 8.92
CA ILE A 281 -18.79 -10.73 7.92
C ILE A 281 -19.60 -12.01 8.16
N ARG A 282 -18.96 -13.11 8.60
CA ARG A 282 -19.66 -14.37 8.92
C ARG A 282 -20.54 -14.20 10.15
N ASP A 283 -20.01 -13.58 11.20
CA ASP A 283 -20.75 -13.33 12.44
C ASP A 283 -22.00 -12.46 12.17
N GLN A 284 -21.89 -11.46 11.28
CA GLN A 284 -23.03 -10.64 10.86
C GLN A 284 -24.09 -11.44 10.08
N GLN A 285 -23.67 -12.38 9.24
CA GLN A 285 -24.60 -13.23 8.49
C GLN A 285 -25.35 -14.18 9.41
N GLU A 286 -24.66 -14.81 10.37
CA GLU A 286 -25.25 -15.69 11.36
C GLU A 286 -26.25 -14.93 12.24
N LEU A 287 -25.87 -13.75 12.75
CA LEU A 287 -26.77 -12.92 13.55
C LEU A 287 -28.03 -12.52 12.78
N LYS A 288 -27.91 -12.24 11.47
CA LYS A 288 -29.06 -11.92 10.61
C LYS A 288 -29.98 -13.13 10.46
N GLN A 289 -29.45 -14.33 10.25
CA GLN A 289 -30.24 -15.56 10.14
C GLN A 289 -31.01 -15.85 11.43
N LEU A 290 -30.34 -15.81 12.59
CA LEU A 290 -31.02 -16.02 13.88
C LEU A 290 -32.12 -14.99 14.11
N ARG A 291 -31.89 -13.73 13.75
CA ARG A 291 -32.91 -12.67 13.87
C ARG A 291 -34.13 -12.99 13.00
N ASP A 292 -33.93 -13.41 11.77
CA ASP A 292 -35.02 -13.73 10.85
C ASP A 292 -35.83 -14.95 11.33
N GLU A 293 -35.16 -15.97 11.89
CA GLU A 293 -35.82 -17.12 12.51
C GLU A 293 -36.66 -16.73 13.73
N LEU A 294 -36.11 -15.90 14.62
CA LEU A 294 -36.84 -15.38 15.79
C LEU A 294 -38.07 -14.58 15.38
N LEU A 295 -37.96 -13.74 14.35
CA LEU A 295 -39.08 -12.95 13.85
C LEU A 295 -40.19 -13.85 13.29
N LYS A 296 -39.84 -14.86 12.49
CA LYS A 296 -40.80 -15.84 11.96
C LYS A 296 -41.51 -16.61 13.08
N ALA A 297 -40.74 -17.15 14.04
CA ALA A 297 -41.31 -17.88 15.17
C ALA A 297 -42.29 -17.02 15.98
N ASN A 298 -41.92 -15.77 16.26
CA ASN A 298 -42.77 -14.82 16.99
C ASN A 298 -44.08 -14.51 16.23
N GLN A 299 -44.00 -14.32 14.91
CA GLN A 299 -45.19 -14.13 14.08
C GLN A 299 -46.14 -15.35 14.12
N THR A 300 -45.60 -16.56 14.01
CA THR A 300 -46.39 -17.80 14.11
C THR A 300 -47.09 -17.91 15.47
N PHE A 301 -46.39 -17.65 16.58
CA PHE A 301 -47.00 -17.66 17.91
C PHE A 301 -48.13 -16.63 18.05
N LYS A 302 -47.95 -15.41 17.53
CA LYS A 302 -48.99 -14.38 17.56
C LYS A 302 -50.24 -14.82 16.78
N SER A 303 -50.08 -15.51 15.65
CA SER A 303 -51.22 -15.99 14.86
C SER A 303 -52.02 -17.10 15.57
N MET A 304 -51.34 -18.06 16.20
CA MET A 304 -51.98 -19.14 16.95
C MET A 304 -52.76 -18.62 18.17
N ALA A 305 -52.34 -17.52 18.78
CA ALA A 305 -53.00 -16.93 19.95
C ALA A 305 -54.32 -16.19 19.64
N MET A 306 -54.76 -16.12 18.37
CA MET A 306 -55.94 -15.35 17.92
C MET A 306 -57.14 -16.23 17.52
N ALA A 307 -56.99 -17.55 17.51
CA ALA A 307 -58.09 -18.48 17.24
C ALA A 307 -58.56 -19.19 18.53
N ASP A 308 -59.82 -19.63 18.56
CA ASP A 308 -60.37 -20.51 19.58
C ASP A 308 -59.95 -21.95 19.30
N SER A 309 -59.39 -22.63 20.31
CA SER A 309 -58.78 -23.96 20.14
C SER A 309 -59.80 -25.07 19.86
N LEU A 310 -61.07 -24.89 20.23
CA LEU A 310 -62.12 -25.90 20.01
C LEU A 310 -62.79 -25.77 18.65
N THR A 311 -63.07 -24.53 18.24
CA THR A 311 -63.93 -24.21 17.09
C THR A 311 -63.19 -23.71 15.86
N GLY A 312 -61.92 -23.27 16.02
CA GLY A 312 -61.13 -22.67 14.96
C GLY A 312 -61.57 -21.25 14.55
N LEU A 313 -62.64 -20.73 15.15
CA LEU A 313 -63.10 -19.35 14.96
C LEU A 313 -62.13 -18.34 15.59
N ALA A 314 -62.31 -17.05 15.28
CA ALA A 314 -61.64 -16.00 16.04
C ALA A 314 -62.01 -16.12 17.53
N ASN A 315 -61.02 -16.03 18.42
CA ASN A 315 -61.30 -15.98 19.85
C ASN A 315 -61.70 -14.55 20.28
N ARG A 316 -62.13 -14.41 21.54
CA ARG A 316 -62.51 -13.10 22.12
C ARG A 316 -61.46 -12.00 21.90
N ARG A 317 -60.16 -12.31 21.99
CA ARG A 317 -59.08 -11.32 21.76
C ARG A 317 -59.06 -10.84 20.31
N LYS A 318 -59.24 -11.75 19.34
CA LYS A 318 -59.33 -11.40 17.92
C LYS A 318 -60.63 -10.65 17.60
N PHE A 319 -61.73 -10.99 18.28
CA PHE A 319 -62.97 -10.24 18.23
C PHE A 319 -62.78 -8.80 18.70
N ASP A 320 -62.29 -8.59 19.93
CA ASP A 320 -62.12 -7.26 20.53
C ASP A 320 -61.25 -6.35 19.64
N THR A 321 -60.12 -6.89 19.17
CA THR A 321 -59.20 -6.15 18.30
C THR A 321 -59.80 -5.83 16.92
N THR A 322 -60.58 -6.73 16.35
CA THR A 322 -61.22 -6.51 15.04
C THR A 322 -62.39 -5.54 15.15
N LEU A 323 -63.23 -5.67 16.18
CA LEU A 323 -64.36 -4.78 16.40
C LEU A 323 -63.89 -3.34 16.66
N ALA A 324 -62.85 -3.16 17.48
CA ALA A 324 -62.25 -1.85 17.71
C ALA A 324 -61.71 -1.22 16.41
N LYS A 325 -61.05 -2.03 15.56
CA LYS A 325 -60.57 -1.57 14.25
C LYS A 325 -61.71 -1.18 13.32
N VAL A 326 -62.73 -2.03 13.18
CA VAL A 326 -63.88 -1.77 12.29
C VAL A 326 -64.64 -0.51 12.71
N LEU A 327 -64.80 -0.28 14.01
CA LEU A 327 -65.43 0.94 14.52
C LEU A 327 -64.59 2.19 14.25
N ALA A 328 -63.25 2.10 14.35
CA ALA A 328 -62.36 3.20 14.00
C ALA A 328 -62.40 3.50 12.49
N ASP A 329 -62.38 2.47 11.65
CA ASP A 329 -62.49 2.61 10.19
C ASP A 329 -63.85 3.21 9.79
N ALA A 330 -64.94 2.79 10.45
CA ALA A 330 -66.28 3.32 10.21
C ALA A 330 -66.46 4.76 10.70
N ALA A 331 -65.73 5.20 11.73
CA ALA A 331 -65.76 6.58 12.20
C ALA A 331 -65.27 7.58 11.14
N ALA A 332 -64.33 7.16 10.28
CA ALA A 332 -63.83 7.99 9.18
C ALA A 332 -64.81 8.10 8.01
N THR A 333 -65.65 7.07 7.80
CA THR A 333 -66.52 6.94 6.61
C THR A 333 -68.00 7.22 6.91
N GLY A 334 -68.40 7.26 8.18
CA GLY A 334 -69.81 7.38 8.57
C GLY A 334 -70.64 6.10 8.38
N SER A 335 -69.97 4.99 8.03
CA SER A 335 -70.60 3.71 7.73
C SER A 335 -71.27 3.06 8.95
N PRO A 336 -72.33 2.25 8.73
CA PRO A 336 -72.93 1.47 9.81
C PRO A 336 -72.06 0.25 10.16
N VAL A 337 -71.88 0.01 11.45
CA VAL A 337 -71.28 -1.23 11.98
C VAL A 337 -72.34 -1.96 12.77
N SER A 338 -72.60 -3.20 12.37
CA SER A 338 -73.53 -4.08 13.07
C SER A 338 -72.80 -5.19 13.80
N LEU A 339 -73.37 -5.58 14.93
CA LEU A 339 -72.92 -6.71 15.74
C LEU A 339 -74.10 -7.64 15.97
N ILE A 340 -73.88 -8.92 15.77
CA ILE A 340 -74.80 -9.98 16.16
C ILE A 340 -74.15 -10.75 17.32
N MET A 341 -74.84 -10.81 18.46
CA MET A 341 -74.52 -11.72 19.55
C MET A 341 -75.45 -12.92 19.47
N LEU A 342 -74.89 -14.13 19.52
CA LEU A 342 -75.65 -15.38 19.41
C LEU A 342 -75.31 -16.28 20.59
N ASP A 343 -76.30 -17.02 21.06
CA ASP A 343 -76.12 -17.98 22.14
C ASP A 343 -76.99 -19.21 21.88
N ILE A 344 -76.46 -20.38 22.22
CA ILE A 344 -77.15 -21.66 22.04
C ILE A 344 -78.20 -21.83 23.13
N ASP A 345 -79.46 -21.94 22.71
CA ASP A 345 -80.59 -22.03 23.63
C ASP A 345 -80.52 -23.30 24.47
N PHE A 346 -80.58 -23.12 25.79
CA PHE A 346 -80.53 -24.18 26.81
C PHE A 346 -79.25 -25.06 26.77
N PHE A 347 -78.13 -24.54 26.27
CA PHE A 347 -76.90 -25.33 26.08
C PHE A 347 -76.38 -26.03 27.34
N LYS A 348 -76.48 -25.39 28.52
CA LYS A 348 -76.15 -26.07 29.79
C LYS A 348 -76.93 -27.38 29.97
N ARG A 349 -78.24 -27.38 29.68
CA ARG A 349 -79.08 -28.59 29.76
C ARG A 349 -78.73 -29.60 28.68
N TYR A 350 -78.32 -29.14 27.50
CA TYR A 350 -77.77 -30.02 26.47
C TYR A 350 -76.51 -30.75 26.98
N ASN A 351 -75.58 -30.02 27.60
CA ASN A 351 -74.38 -30.61 28.18
C ASN A 351 -74.69 -31.56 29.34
N ASP A 352 -75.59 -31.16 30.24
CA ASP A 352 -75.97 -31.98 31.39
C ASP A 352 -76.64 -33.30 30.95
N SER A 353 -77.35 -33.30 29.82
CA SER A 353 -78.04 -34.50 29.30
C SER A 353 -77.21 -35.36 28.34
N ARG A 354 -76.30 -34.77 27.56
CA ARG A 354 -75.52 -35.46 26.51
C ARG A 354 -74.03 -35.59 26.81
N GLY A 355 -73.55 -34.93 27.86
CA GLY A 355 -72.13 -34.85 28.23
C GLY A 355 -71.37 -33.79 27.43
N HIS A 356 -70.28 -33.29 28.02
CA HIS A 356 -69.46 -32.22 27.45
C HIS A 356 -68.88 -32.56 26.07
N ALA A 357 -68.54 -33.82 25.79
CA ALA A 357 -68.03 -34.21 24.47
C ALA A 357 -69.06 -34.01 23.34
N ALA A 358 -70.34 -34.26 23.62
CA ALA A 358 -71.42 -33.95 22.69
C ALA A 358 -71.66 -32.44 22.58
N GLY A 359 -71.50 -31.71 23.70
CA GLY A 359 -71.45 -30.25 23.74
C GLY A 359 -70.39 -29.65 22.81
N ASP A 360 -69.16 -30.17 22.87
CA ASP A 360 -68.05 -29.74 22.03
C ASP A 360 -68.32 -30.02 20.54
N ALA A 361 -68.91 -31.17 20.22
CA ALA A 361 -69.35 -31.49 18.86
C ALA A 361 -70.45 -30.52 18.38
N CYS A 362 -71.39 -30.18 19.26
CA CYS A 362 -72.42 -29.16 19.00
C CYS A 362 -71.78 -27.79 18.73
N LEU A 363 -70.85 -27.33 19.58
CA LEU A 363 -70.14 -26.06 19.38
C LEU A 363 -69.40 -26.00 18.05
N ARG A 364 -68.73 -27.09 17.63
CA ARG A 364 -68.08 -27.19 16.32
C ARG A 364 -69.09 -27.13 15.17
N LEU A 365 -70.22 -27.81 15.30
CA LEU A 365 -71.29 -27.78 14.29
C LEU A 365 -71.88 -26.37 14.13
N ILE A 366 -72.18 -25.70 15.24
CA ILE A 366 -72.66 -24.32 15.24
C ILE A 366 -71.62 -23.39 14.64
N SER A 367 -70.35 -23.53 15.03
CA SER A 367 -69.24 -22.72 14.50
C SER A 367 -69.10 -22.83 12.99
N ASN A 368 -69.11 -24.05 12.45
CA ASN A 368 -69.08 -24.29 11.02
C ASN A 368 -70.32 -23.72 10.32
N THR A 369 -71.48 -23.81 10.96
CA THR A 369 -72.73 -23.26 10.43
C THR A 369 -72.67 -21.74 10.35
N LEU A 370 -72.19 -21.07 11.40
CA LEU A 370 -72.06 -19.60 11.43
C LEU A 370 -71.02 -19.07 10.43
N GLN A 371 -69.92 -19.80 10.18
CA GLN A 371 -68.97 -19.43 9.12
C GLN A 371 -69.61 -19.42 7.73
N MET A 372 -70.55 -20.33 7.46
CA MET A 372 -71.29 -20.36 6.19
C MET A 372 -72.36 -19.26 6.10
N VAL A 373 -72.76 -18.67 7.22
CA VAL A 373 -73.74 -17.59 7.24
C VAL A 373 -73.12 -16.29 6.73
N THR A 374 -71.85 -16.00 7.05
CA THR A 374 -71.20 -14.76 6.60
C THR A 374 -70.95 -14.77 5.08
N LEU A 375 -71.24 -13.64 4.42
CA LEU A 375 -71.18 -13.53 2.95
C LEU A 375 -69.93 -12.83 2.46
N ARG A 376 -69.28 -12.03 3.31
CA ARG A 376 -68.15 -11.18 2.92
C ARG A 376 -66.89 -11.59 3.69
N THR A 377 -65.75 -11.45 3.05
CA THR A 377 -64.43 -11.64 3.68
C THR A 377 -64.14 -10.62 4.79
N SER A 378 -64.92 -9.53 4.86
CA SER A 378 -64.85 -8.50 5.90
C SER A 378 -65.59 -8.89 7.19
N ASP A 379 -66.48 -9.88 7.13
CA ASP A 379 -67.26 -10.31 8.29
C ASP A 379 -66.39 -11.19 9.19
N LEU A 380 -66.46 -10.97 10.51
CA LEU A 380 -65.73 -11.80 11.48
C LEU A 380 -66.71 -12.62 12.32
N VAL A 381 -66.64 -13.94 12.21
CA VAL A 381 -67.28 -14.85 13.16
C VAL A 381 -66.29 -15.19 14.27
N ALA A 382 -66.69 -14.98 15.51
CA ALA A 382 -65.90 -15.26 16.69
C ALA A 382 -66.66 -16.09 17.71
N ARG A 383 -65.93 -16.93 18.45
CA ARG A 383 -66.44 -17.50 19.70
C ARG A 383 -66.12 -16.50 20.82
N TYR A 384 -67.14 -15.84 21.32
CA TYR A 384 -67.02 -14.76 22.29
C TYR A 384 -66.90 -15.30 23.73
N GLY A 385 -67.62 -16.38 24.02
CA GLY A 385 -67.68 -17.03 25.33
C GLY A 385 -67.79 -18.55 25.25
N GLY A 386 -68.27 -19.19 26.31
CA GLY A 386 -68.41 -20.66 26.38
C GLY A 386 -69.33 -21.21 25.28
N GLU A 387 -70.56 -20.71 25.23
CA GLU A 387 -71.59 -21.05 24.23
C GLU A 387 -72.04 -19.84 23.40
N GLU A 388 -71.33 -18.72 23.55
CA GLU A 388 -71.64 -17.43 22.94
C GLU A 388 -70.78 -17.18 21.70
N PHE A 389 -71.42 -16.73 20.63
CA PHE A 389 -70.80 -16.38 19.37
C PHE A 389 -71.08 -14.92 19.03
N ALA A 390 -70.15 -14.32 18.29
CA ALA A 390 -70.29 -12.97 17.77
C ALA A 390 -70.08 -12.95 16.27
N ILE A 391 -70.83 -12.11 15.57
CA ILE A 391 -70.55 -11.78 14.18
C ILE A 391 -70.39 -10.26 14.07
N VAL A 392 -69.18 -9.81 13.73
CA VAL A 392 -68.88 -8.41 13.43
C VAL A 392 -69.13 -8.16 11.96
N LEU A 393 -69.95 -7.16 11.64
CA LEU A 393 -70.40 -6.84 10.29
C LEU A 393 -70.07 -5.39 9.94
N PRO A 394 -68.92 -5.14 9.28
CA PRO A 394 -68.59 -3.84 8.71
C PRO A 394 -69.59 -3.46 7.62
N ASP A 395 -69.85 -2.15 7.45
CA ASP A 395 -70.67 -1.58 6.38
C ASP A 395 -72.03 -2.29 6.21
N THR A 396 -72.67 -2.65 7.33
CA THR A 396 -73.90 -3.44 7.36
C THR A 396 -74.95 -2.74 8.20
N THR A 397 -76.12 -2.51 7.63
CA THR A 397 -77.25 -1.88 8.30
C THR A 397 -77.92 -2.83 9.29
N GLY A 398 -78.73 -2.30 10.20
CA GLY A 398 -79.42 -3.15 11.18
C GLY A 398 -80.48 -4.07 10.59
N GLU A 399 -81.03 -3.75 9.42
CA GLU A 399 -81.97 -4.63 8.71
C GLU A 399 -81.26 -5.82 8.09
N GLU A 400 -80.13 -5.57 7.42
CA GLU A 400 -79.26 -6.61 6.87
C GLU A 400 -78.69 -7.50 7.98
N ALA A 401 -78.29 -6.92 9.11
CA ALA A 401 -77.82 -7.67 10.27
C ALA A 401 -78.92 -8.55 10.87
N LEU A 402 -80.15 -8.05 10.98
CA LEU A 402 -81.29 -8.84 11.46
C LEU A 402 -81.61 -9.99 10.49
N ALA A 403 -81.62 -9.74 9.19
CA ALA A 403 -81.83 -10.78 8.18
C ALA A 403 -80.73 -11.86 8.24
N LEU A 404 -79.49 -11.45 8.47
CA LEU A 404 -78.36 -12.36 8.66
C LEU A 404 -78.50 -13.21 9.93
N ALA A 405 -78.92 -12.59 11.03
CA ALA A 405 -79.19 -13.28 12.29
C ALA A 405 -80.35 -14.28 12.16
N GLN A 406 -81.44 -13.90 11.50
CA GLN A 406 -82.55 -14.81 11.20
C GLN A 406 -82.08 -15.99 10.36
N ARG A 407 -81.25 -15.74 9.34
CA ARG A 407 -80.63 -16.82 8.55
C ARG A 407 -79.78 -17.75 9.42
N ALA A 408 -78.98 -17.21 10.35
CA ALA A 408 -78.19 -18.02 11.27
C ALA A 408 -79.10 -18.94 12.12
N VAL A 409 -80.17 -18.38 12.69
CA VAL A 409 -81.16 -19.12 13.48
C VAL A 409 -81.78 -20.25 12.65
N CYS A 410 -82.24 -19.96 11.43
CA CYS A 410 -82.81 -20.95 10.53
C CYS A 410 -81.80 -22.05 10.15
N MET A 411 -80.58 -21.68 9.75
CA MET A 411 -79.55 -22.64 9.34
C MET A 411 -79.12 -23.59 10.46
N VAL A 412 -79.11 -23.10 11.71
CA VAL A 412 -78.86 -23.95 12.89
C VAL A 412 -80.04 -24.88 13.14
N ARG A 413 -81.27 -24.36 13.11
CA ARG A 413 -82.50 -25.16 13.28
C ARG A 413 -82.58 -26.30 12.25
N GLU A 414 -82.24 -26.01 10.99
CA GLU A 414 -82.23 -26.98 9.89
C GLU A 414 -81.19 -28.10 10.06
N LYS A 415 -80.24 -27.99 11.00
CA LYS A 415 -79.36 -29.12 11.34
C LYS A 415 -80.08 -30.24 12.08
N HIS A 416 -81.29 -29.99 12.61
CA HIS A 416 -82.13 -30.97 13.32
C HIS A 416 -81.38 -31.75 14.41
N LEU A 417 -80.44 -31.10 15.10
CA LEU A 417 -79.62 -31.74 16.13
C LEU A 417 -80.48 -32.00 17.38
N PRO A 418 -80.69 -33.25 17.84
CA PRO A 418 -81.67 -33.52 18.90
C PRO A 418 -81.25 -32.98 20.27
N HIS A 419 -82.13 -32.19 20.90
CA HIS A 419 -81.97 -31.62 22.24
C HIS A 419 -83.12 -32.10 23.15
N PRO A 420 -83.07 -33.32 23.72
CA PRO A 420 -84.19 -33.93 24.45
C PRO A 420 -84.55 -33.21 25.78
N SER A 421 -83.69 -32.33 26.29
CA SER A 421 -83.89 -31.58 27.53
C SER A 421 -84.22 -30.10 27.31
N THR A 422 -84.70 -29.73 26.12
CA THR A 422 -85.14 -28.36 25.80
C THR A 422 -86.62 -28.19 26.12
N ASP A 423 -87.00 -26.98 26.53
CA ASP A 423 -88.41 -26.61 26.74
C ASP A 423 -89.09 -26.18 25.42
N LEU A 424 -88.34 -26.20 24.30
CA LEU A 424 -88.86 -25.83 22.98
C LEU A 424 -89.61 -27.00 22.31
N PRO A 425 -90.74 -26.73 21.60
CA PRO A 425 -91.56 -27.77 20.98
C PRO A 425 -90.80 -28.63 19.95
N GLU A 426 -89.82 -28.05 19.25
CA GLU A 426 -89.09 -28.71 18.17
C GLU A 426 -88.10 -29.78 18.68
N GLN A 427 -87.78 -29.81 19.99
CA GLN A 427 -86.86 -30.77 20.62
C GLN A 427 -85.47 -30.89 19.95
N ILE A 428 -85.00 -29.79 19.38
CA ILE A 428 -83.70 -29.67 18.70
C ILE A 428 -82.88 -28.50 19.25
N VAL A 429 -81.57 -28.51 18.97
CA VAL A 429 -80.67 -27.39 19.27
C VAL A 429 -81.05 -26.20 18.41
N THR A 430 -81.24 -25.06 19.06
CA THR A 430 -81.57 -23.78 18.44
C THR A 430 -80.66 -22.71 19.02
N ILE A 431 -80.60 -21.56 18.34
CA ILE A 431 -79.85 -20.40 18.83
C ILE A 431 -80.80 -19.20 18.88
N SER A 432 -80.55 -18.32 19.83
CA SER A 432 -81.13 -16.98 19.85
C SER A 432 -80.08 -15.98 19.39
N ALA A 433 -80.51 -14.92 18.72
CA ALA A 433 -79.61 -13.90 18.19
C ALA A 433 -80.10 -12.48 18.53
N GLY A 434 -79.16 -11.62 18.93
CA GLY A 434 -79.39 -10.22 19.22
C GLY A 434 -78.56 -9.33 18.32
N CYS A 435 -79.20 -8.41 17.61
CA CYS A 435 -78.54 -7.50 16.68
C CYS A 435 -78.61 -6.07 17.19
N HIS A 436 -77.49 -5.36 17.10
CA HIS A 436 -77.47 -3.92 17.25
C HIS A 436 -76.53 -3.28 16.24
N THR A 437 -76.82 -2.02 15.90
CA THR A 437 -76.10 -1.27 14.88
C THR A 437 -75.82 0.12 15.40
N VAL A 438 -74.57 0.53 15.25
CA VAL A 438 -74.16 1.92 15.47
C VAL A 438 -73.67 2.50 14.15
N ARG A 439 -73.90 3.80 13.93
CA ARG A 439 -73.24 4.52 12.84
C ARG A 439 -71.89 5.02 13.33
N GLY A 440 -70.86 4.91 12.51
CA GLY A 440 -69.56 5.49 12.77
C GLY A 440 -69.67 7.00 12.96
N ASN A 441 -69.65 7.44 14.21
CA ASN A 441 -69.78 8.85 14.60
C ASN A 441 -68.62 9.31 15.50
N GLY A 442 -67.57 8.50 15.61
CA GLY A 442 -66.36 8.80 16.38
C GLY A 442 -66.55 8.80 17.91
N ARG A 443 -67.69 8.35 18.44
CA ARG A 443 -67.90 8.30 19.89
C ARG A 443 -67.01 7.24 20.55
N GLU A 444 -66.35 7.62 21.64
CA GLU A 444 -65.50 6.70 22.42
C GLU A 444 -66.27 5.52 23.02
N ASP A 445 -67.57 5.70 23.30
CA ASP A 445 -68.42 4.67 23.87
C ASP A 445 -68.99 3.67 22.85
N ALA A 446 -68.76 3.86 21.54
CA ALA A 446 -69.36 3.08 20.45
C ALA A 446 -69.13 1.57 20.59
N PHE A 447 -67.92 1.14 20.99
CA PHE A 447 -67.60 -0.28 21.24
C PHE A 447 -68.52 -0.86 22.31
N SER A 448 -68.65 -0.15 23.42
CA SER A 448 -69.43 -0.59 24.57
C SER A 448 -70.95 -0.53 24.32
N VAL A 449 -71.41 0.48 23.57
CA VAL A 449 -72.82 0.65 23.17
C VAL A 449 -73.23 -0.47 22.21
N LEU A 450 -72.38 -0.80 21.24
CA LEU A 450 -72.65 -1.84 20.25
C LEU A 450 -72.81 -3.22 20.90
N ILE A 451 -71.90 -3.61 21.79
CA ILE A 451 -71.98 -4.86 22.55
C ILE A 451 -73.23 -4.87 23.45
N ARG A 452 -73.43 -3.84 24.28
CA ARG A 452 -74.60 -3.79 25.18
C ARG A 452 -75.93 -3.86 24.44
N GLY A 453 -76.05 -3.18 23.30
CA GLY A 453 -77.29 -3.21 22.52
C GLY A 453 -77.54 -4.59 21.90
N ALA A 454 -76.49 -5.27 21.41
CA ALA A 454 -76.62 -6.62 20.86
C ALA A 454 -76.96 -7.65 21.95
N ASP A 455 -76.33 -7.57 23.13
CA ASP A 455 -76.67 -8.38 24.30
C ASP A 455 -78.11 -8.14 24.76
N THR A 456 -78.56 -6.88 24.79
CA THR A 456 -79.94 -6.55 25.16
C THR A 456 -80.93 -7.16 24.17
N ALA A 457 -80.63 -7.08 22.87
CA ALA A 457 -81.45 -7.75 21.85
C ALA A 457 -81.46 -9.28 22.04
N LEU A 458 -80.31 -9.89 22.36
CA LEU A 458 -80.20 -11.34 22.58
C LEU A 458 -81.01 -11.77 23.81
N TYR A 459 -80.95 -10.98 24.87
CA TYR A 459 -81.76 -11.18 26.07
C TYR A 459 -83.26 -11.13 25.75
N LEU A 460 -83.71 -10.15 24.94
CA LEU A 460 -85.10 -10.07 24.46
C LEU A 460 -85.49 -11.31 23.65
N ALA A 461 -84.63 -11.76 22.71
CA ALA A 461 -84.87 -12.98 21.94
C ALA A 461 -85.04 -14.21 22.84
N LYS A 462 -84.21 -14.35 23.89
CA LYS A 462 -84.31 -15.45 24.85
C LYS A 462 -85.58 -15.41 25.70
N ASN A 463 -86.04 -14.23 26.09
CA ASN A 463 -87.23 -14.08 26.91
C ASN A 463 -88.53 -14.20 26.12
N HIS A 464 -88.53 -13.83 24.84
CA HIS A 464 -89.70 -13.91 23.96
C HIS A 464 -89.87 -15.30 23.31
N GLY A 465 -89.37 -16.37 23.95
CA GLY A 465 -89.58 -17.75 23.49
C GLY A 465 -88.40 -18.43 22.79
N ARG A 466 -87.22 -17.77 22.70
CA ARG A 466 -85.98 -18.32 22.10
C ARG A 466 -86.12 -18.69 20.61
N ASN A 467 -85.08 -19.27 20.01
CA ASN A 467 -85.08 -19.74 18.62
C ASN A 467 -85.47 -18.64 17.61
N GLN A 468 -84.97 -17.42 17.83
CA GLN A 468 -85.35 -16.23 17.07
C GLN A 468 -84.27 -15.16 17.13
N ALA A 469 -84.38 -14.17 16.25
CA ALA A 469 -83.49 -13.02 16.21
C ALA A 469 -84.26 -11.73 16.55
N TYR A 470 -83.70 -10.92 17.45
CA TYR A 470 -84.21 -9.59 17.78
C TYR A 470 -83.20 -8.53 17.35
N ARG A 471 -83.72 -7.35 17.01
CA ARG A 471 -82.93 -6.15 16.78
C ARG A 471 -83.27 -5.12 17.84
N PHE A 472 -82.26 -4.57 18.51
CA PHE A 472 -82.47 -3.45 19.41
C PHE A 472 -82.50 -2.14 18.61
N SER A 473 -83.67 -1.49 18.55
CA SER A 473 -83.85 -0.15 17.99
C SER A 473 -84.08 0.86 19.12
N ASN A 474 -83.17 1.82 19.27
CA ASN A 474 -83.35 2.93 20.20
C ASN A 474 -84.31 3.96 19.57
N THR A 475 -85.59 3.61 19.43
CA THR A 475 -86.60 4.56 18.96
C THR A 475 -87.06 5.37 20.15
N ILE A 476 -86.68 6.65 20.20
CA ILE A 476 -87.32 7.65 21.07
C ILE A 476 -88.79 7.73 20.61
N ALA A 477 -89.67 7.00 21.29
CA ALA A 477 -91.10 7.20 21.20
C ALA A 477 -91.46 8.40 22.10
N THR A 478 -91.74 9.55 21.48
CA THR A 478 -92.43 10.66 22.13
C THR A 478 -93.85 10.21 22.46
N GLY A 479 -94.12 9.91 23.73
CA GLY A 479 -95.49 9.68 24.21
C GLY A 479 -95.53 8.75 25.42
N ASN A 480 -95.50 9.35 26.62
CA ASN A 480 -95.98 8.83 27.91
C ASN A 480 -96.21 7.31 28.02
N ASP A 481 -95.24 6.58 28.59
CA ASP A 481 -95.55 5.68 29.71
C ASP A 481 -94.30 5.40 30.57
N LYS A 482 -94.28 5.97 31.77
CA LYS A 482 -93.28 5.67 32.81
C LYS A 482 -93.80 4.46 33.60
N SER A 483 -93.46 3.25 33.18
CA SER A 483 -93.73 2.06 34.02
C SER A 483 -92.96 0.79 33.63
N ILE A 484 -91.69 0.84 33.23
CA ILE A 484 -90.87 -0.40 33.11
C ILE A 484 -89.44 -0.24 33.65
N TYR A 485 -89.31 0.45 34.80
CA TYR A 485 -88.15 0.30 35.67
C TYR A 485 -88.62 0.26 37.13
N ALA A 486 -89.10 -0.91 37.56
CA ALA A 486 -89.17 -1.31 38.97
C ALA A 486 -89.29 -2.84 39.07
N ALA A 487 -88.40 -3.41 39.90
CA ALA A 487 -88.15 -4.83 40.24
C ALA A 487 -87.24 -5.60 39.27
#